data_AF-A0A1I5Q519-F1
#
_entry.id   AF-A0A1I5Q519-F1
#
_cell.length_a   1.000
_cell.length_b   1.000
_cell.length_c   1.000
_cell.angle_alpha   90.00
_cell.angle_beta   90.00
_cell.angle_gamma   90.00
#
_symmetry.space_group_name_H-M   'P 1'
#
loop_
_entity.id
_entity.type
_entity.pdbx_description
1 polymer ?
#
loop_
_entity_poly.entity_id
_entity_poly.type
_entity_poly.pdbx_seq_one_letter_code
_entity_poly.pdbx_strand_id
1 'polypeptide(L)'
;MDDIIFERDYRSRPQDEADERSSRIFDQAVNGGFFSSFQAEMDKIPKVIVPEDKANYEYLLDKCDQFAKRHRGQIRGIVDYHHWHSEIVMTLAFAEFCDPEDLAFLREITEKSHSVTFEPAENGGIRVRIFICYFDELMTAEHKGYLRYCAITEDEKLSDMLGMSSLPPEMNEAAQRMKEILDVFEEETEYDRTTIFKALLERMSKVEKEDQTLDMMVAFAERLLEMVLNEENNPDTEE
;
A
#
# COMPACT_ATOMS: atom_id res chain seq x y z
N MET A 1 6.04 44.79 -31.92
CA MET A 1 5.96 44.05 -30.65
C MET A 1 7.27 43.32 -30.52
N ASP A 2 7.93 43.45 -29.37
CA ASP A 2 9.19 42.77 -29.11
C ASP A 2 8.93 41.39 -28.50
N ASP A 3 9.79 40.43 -28.81
CA ASP A 3 9.69 39.07 -28.28
C ASP A 3 10.01 39.04 -26.78
N ILE A 4 9.24 38.28 -26.00
CA ILE A 4 9.52 37.99 -24.60
C ILE A 4 10.09 36.58 -24.54
N ILE A 5 11.38 36.47 -24.22
CA ILE A 5 12.08 35.18 -24.08
C ILE A 5 12.37 34.92 -22.60
N PHE A 6 11.99 33.73 -22.11
CA PHE A 6 12.26 33.26 -20.76
C PHE A 6 13.05 31.94 -20.82
N GLU A 7 14.23 31.91 -20.21
CA GLU A 7 15.12 30.73 -20.19
C GLU A 7 15.65 30.52 -18.78
N ARG A 8 15.59 29.27 -18.29
CA ARG A 8 16.17 28.84 -17.01
C ARG A 8 16.66 27.41 -17.14
N ASP A 9 17.83 27.13 -16.58
CA ASP A 9 18.40 25.78 -16.51
C ASP A 9 18.11 25.17 -15.13
N TYR A 10 17.37 24.07 -15.11
CA TYR A 10 16.97 23.36 -13.89
C TYR A 10 17.67 22.00 -13.73
N ARG A 11 18.69 21.71 -14.54
CA ARG A 11 19.38 20.40 -14.52
C ARG A 11 20.20 20.16 -13.24
N SER A 12 20.39 21.17 -12.40
CA SER A 12 21.02 21.04 -11.09
C SER A 12 20.25 21.83 -10.03
N ARG A 13 20.19 21.28 -8.80
CA ARG A 13 19.74 21.99 -7.60
C ARG A 13 20.73 21.74 -6.45
N PRO A 14 20.94 22.69 -5.55
CA PRO A 14 21.73 22.46 -4.34
C PRO A 14 21.03 21.44 -3.45
N GLN A 15 21.79 20.48 -2.92
CA GLN A 15 21.31 19.48 -1.97
C GLN A 15 21.19 20.12 -0.59
N ASP A 16 20.10 19.83 0.12
CA ASP A 16 19.88 20.30 1.49
C ASP A 16 19.89 19.14 2.52
N GLU A 17 19.83 19.48 3.80
CA GLU A 17 19.84 18.48 4.90
C GLU A 17 18.62 17.52 4.83
N ALA A 18 17.49 17.99 4.30
CA ALA A 18 16.30 17.16 4.14
C ALA A 18 16.49 16.11 3.03
N ASP A 19 17.17 16.48 1.94
CA ASP A 19 17.56 15.57 0.88
C ASP A 19 18.51 14.48 1.40
N GLU A 20 19.48 14.84 2.24
CA GLU A 20 20.39 13.86 2.87
C GLU A 20 19.64 12.87 3.78
N ARG A 21 18.75 13.37 4.65
CA ARG A 21 17.95 12.52 5.52
C ARG A 21 17.08 11.56 4.71
N SER A 22 16.40 12.08 3.68
CA SER A 22 15.52 11.29 2.81
C SER A 22 16.31 10.20 2.07
N SER A 23 17.51 10.53 1.58
CA SER A 23 18.41 9.58 0.92
C SER A 23 18.80 8.44 1.88
N ARG A 24 19.19 8.77 3.12
CA ARG A 24 19.54 7.74 4.13
C ARG A 24 18.35 6.83 4.46
N ILE A 25 17.15 7.38 4.59
CA ILE A 25 15.92 6.61 4.85
C ILE A 25 15.64 5.66 3.67
N PHE A 26 15.73 6.17 2.45
CA PHE A 26 15.51 5.37 1.25
C PHE A 26 16.55 4.26 1.10
N ASP A 27 17.83 4.59 1.32
CA ASP A 27 18.92 3.61 1.30
C ASP A 27 18.70 2.51 2.34
N GLN A 28 18.24 2.86 3.54
CA GLN A 28 17.88 1.86 4.55
C GLN A 28 16.67 1.04 4.09
N ALA A 29 15.61 1.64 3.55
CA ALA A 29 14.45 0.88 3.07
C ALA A 29 14.83 -0.13 1.97
N VAL A 30 15.71 0.26 1.04
CA VAL A 30 16.19 -0.58 -0.06
C VAL A 30 17.09 -1.72 0.43
N ASN A 31 17.99 -1.44 1.38
CA ASN A 31 19.04 -2.37 1.77
C ASN A 31 18.81 -3.08 3.12
N GLY A 32 17.86 -2.61 3.93
CA GLY A 32 17.64 -2.99 5.33
C GLY A 32 16.68 -4.16 5.55
N GLY A 33 16.02 -4.63 4.49
CA GLY A 33 15.12 -5.79 4.53
C GLY A 33 13.65 -5.44 4.39
N PHE A 34 13.26 -4.16 4.58
CA PHE A 34 11.87 -3.68 4.45
C PHE A 34 11.16 -4.21 3.21
N PHE A 35 11.71 -3.99 2.00
CA PHE A 35 11.06 -4.46 0.77
C PHE A 35 10.98 -5.98 0.69
N SER A 36 11.93 -6.71 1.26
CA SER A 36 11.91 -8.17 1.24
C SER A 36 10.81 -8.72 2.14
N SER A 37 10.69 -8.23 3.38
CA SER A 37 9.60 -8.58 4.30
C SER A 37 8.25 -8.19 3.72
N PHE A 38 8.12 -6.96 3.23
CA PHE A 38 6.87 -6.46 2.67
C PHE A 38 6.45 -7.27 1.44
N GLN A 39 7.37 -7.53 0.51
CA GLN A 39 7.08 -8.32 -0.68
C GLN A 39 6.65 -9.76 -0.32
N ALA A 40 7.30 -10.40 0.65
CA ALA A 40 6.96 -11.75 1.07
C ALA A 40 5.52 -11.87 1.59
N GLU A 41 5.02 -10.87 2.32
CA GLU A 41 3.62 -10.83 2.73
C GLU A 41 2.68 -10.50 1.56
N MET A 42 3.07 -9.55 0.70
CA MET A 42 2.28 -9.18 -0.49
C MET A 42 2.13 -10.32 -1.51
N ASP A 43 3.11 -11.21 -1.61
CA ASP A 43 3.10 -12.38 -2.51
C ASP A 43 2.10 -13.46 -2.07
N LYS A 44 1.77 -13.53 -0.78
CA LYS A 44 0.75 -14.45 -0.26
C LYS A 44 -0.67 -14.02 -0.63
N ILE A 45 -0.85 -12.75 -0.99
CA ILE A 45 -2.15 -12.17 -1.30
C ILE A 45 -2.53 -12.52 -2.73
N PRO A 46 -3.68 -13.17 -2.96
CA PRO A 46 -4.18 -13.44 -4.30
C PRO A 46 -4.28 -12.17 -5.14
N LYS A 47 -3.90 -12.29 -6.42
CA LYS A 47 -4.02 -11.23 -7.41
C LYS A 47 -5.24 -11.47 -8.28
N VAL A 48 -6.00 -10.42 -8.54
CA VAL A 48 -7.21 -10.47 -9.37
C VAL A 48 -7.06 -9.53 -10.56
N ILE A 49 -7.67 -9.89 -11.68
CA ILE A 49 -7.72 -9.00 -12.84
C ILE A 49 -8.75 -7.92 -12.57
N VAL A 50 -8.37 -6.65 -12.76
CA VAL A 50 -9.31 -5.53 -12.71
C VAL A 50 -9.99 -5.40 -14.07
N PRO A 51 -11.33 -5.62 -14.18
CA PRO A 51 -11.99 -5.67 -15.49
C PRO A 51 -11.90 -4.35 -16.28
N GLU A 52 -11.98 -3.22 -15.58
CA GLU A 52 -11.88 -1.89 -16.19
C GLU A 52 -10.47 -1.64 -16.75
N ASP A 53 -9.44 -1.94 -15.98
CA ASP A 53 -8.05 -1.76 -16.40
C ASP A 53 -7.64 -2.74 -17.50
N LYS A 54 -8.18 -3.96 -17.49
CA LYS A 54 -8.06 -4.87 -18.62
C LYS A 54 -8.64 -4.25 -19.90
N ALA A 55 -9.84 -3.69 -19.83
CA ALA A 55 -10.48 -3.08 -21.00
C ALA A 55 -9.71 -1.83 -21.47
N ASN A 56 -9.22 -1.01 -20.53
CA ASN A 56 -8.36 0.14 -20.82
C ASN A 56 -7.04 -0.29 -21.47
N TYR A 57 -6.41 -1.36 -20.99
CA TYR A 57 -5.21 -1.93 -21.58
C TYR A 57 -5.44 -2.38 -23.02
N GLU A 58 -6.48 -3.19 -23.26
CA GLU A 58 -6.80 -3.70 -24.60
C GLU A 58 -7.12 -2.55 -25.57
N TYR A 59 -7.86 -1.55 -25.11
CA TYR A 59 -8.16 -0.34 -25.88
C TYR A 59 -6.90 0.47 -26.22
N LEU A 60 -6.08 0.80 -25.22
CA LEU A 60 -4.88 1.59 -25.43
C LEU A 60 -3.84 0.83 -26.27
N LEU A 61 -3.75 -0.49 -26.15
CA LEU A 61 -2.83 -1.30 -26.95
C LEU A 61 -3.16 -1.19 -28.44
N ASP A 62 -4.44 -1.29 -28.83
CA ASP A 62 -4.88 -1.12 -30.21
C ASP A 62 -4.58 0.29 -30.75
N LYS A 63 -4.86 1.32 -29.96
CA LYS A 63 -4.56 2.71 -30.33
C LYS A 63 -3.06 2.98 -30.44
N CYS A 64 -2.26 2.46 -29.52
CA CYS A 64 -0.81 2.54 -29.57
C CYS A 64 -0.25 1.83 -30.80
N ASP A 65 -0.81 0.67 -31.19
CA ASP A 65 -0.37 -0.05 -32.38
C ASP A 65 -0.64 0.76 -33.65
N GLN A 66 -1.83 1.39 -33.76
CA GLN A 66 -2.16 2.29 -34.87
C GLN A 66 -1.23 3.51 -34.91
N PHE A 67 -0.97 4.12 -33.76
CA PHE A 67 -0.06 5.26 -33.64
C PHE A 67 1.37 4.86 -34.05
N ALA A 68 1.91 3.77 -33.48
CA ALA A 68 3.23 3.26 -33.81
C ALA A 68 3.35 2.94 -35.32
N LYS A 69 2.33 2.33 -35.94
CA LYS A 69 2.30 2.09 -37.39
C LYS A 69 2.39 3.38 -38.20
N ARG A 70 1.59 4.41 -37.86
CA ARG A 70 1.59 5.70 -38.56
C ARG A 70 2.96 6.39 -38.49
N HIS A 71 3.62 6.30 -37.33
CA HIS A 71 4.94 6.91 -37.08
C HIS A 71 6.12 5.97 -37.39
N ARG A 72 5.88 4.79 -37.99
CA ARG A 72 6.90 3.77 -38.31
C ARG A 72 7.76 3.37 -37.10
N GLY A 73 7.14 3.33 -35.93
CA GLY A 73 7.75 2.91 -34.68
C GLY A 73 7.63 1.42 -34.42
N GLN A 74 7.98 1.04 -33.20
CA GLN A 74 7.82 -0.30 -32.65
C GLN A 74 6.87 -0.25 -31.46
N ILE A 75 6.14 -1.34 -31.22
CA ILE A 75 5.29 -1.49 -30.05
C ILE A 75 5.51 -2.86 -29.41
N ARG A 76 5.42 -2.91 -28.08
CA ARG A 76 5.38 -4.13 -27.28
C ARG A 76 4.33 -3.98 -26.19
N GLY A 77 3.31 -4.83 -26.21
CA GLY A 77 2.37 -5.00 -25.09
C GLY A 77 2.78 -6.20 -24.25
N ILE A 78 2.79 -6.03 -22.92
CA ILE A 78 3.06 -7.09 -21.94
C ILE A 78 1.90 -7.16 -20.95
N VAL A 79 1.42 -8.38 -20.70
CA VAL A 79 0.66 -8.75 -19.49
C VAL A 79 1.36 -9.99 -18.93
N ASP A 80 2.08 -9.81 -17.83
CA ASP A 80 2.88 -10.84 -17.18
C ASP A 80 2.15 -11.36 -15.93
N TYR A 81 1.59 -12.56 -16.05
CA TYR A 81 0.86 -13.24 -14.97
C TYR A 81 1.79 -13.88 -13.92
N HIS A 82 3.10 -13.94 -14.18
CA HIS A 82 4.07 -14.47 -13.23
C HIS A 82 4.61 -13.37 -12.31
N HIS A 83 4.76 -12.16 -12.84
CA HIS A 83 5.24 -10.99 -12.09
C HIS A 83 4.15 -9.96 -11.79
N TRP A 84 2.90 -10.23 -12.16
CA TRP A 84 1.74 -9.36 -11.95
C TRP A 84 1.95 -7.95 -12.53
N HIS A 85 2.58 -7.88 -13.70
CA HIS A 85 2.97 -6.63 -14.34
C HIS A 85 2.26 -6.45 -15.68
N SER A 86 1.89 -5.22 -16.01
CA SER A 86 1.42 -4.91 -17.36
C SER A 86 1.95 -3.57 -17.86
N GLU A 87 2.37 -3.55 -19.12
CA GLU A 87 2.83 -2.31 -19.76
C GLU A 87 2.62 -2.35 -21.27
N ILE A 88 2.49 -1.17 -21.87
CA ILE A 88 2.56 -0.93 -23.30
C ILE A 88 3.77 -0.03 -23.55
N VAL A 89 4.67 -0.45 -24.42
CA VAL A 89 5.89 0.29 -24.74
C VAL A 89 5.91 0.58 -26.22
N MET A 90 5.96 1.87 -26.59
CA MET A 90 6.22 2.32 -27.95
C MET A 90 7.65 2.87 -28.05
N THR A 91 8.36 2.52 -29.11
CA THR A 91 9.65 3.12 -29.46
C THR A 91 9.50 3.87 -30.77
N LEU A 92 9.68 5.18 -30.72
CA LEU A 92 9.42 6.11 -31.82
C LEU A 92 10.69 6.92 -32.12
N ALA A 93 10.85 7.41 -33.35
CA ALA A 93 11.97 8.33 -33.66
C ALA A 93 11.81 9.68 -32.93
N PHE A 94 10.55 10.13 -32.78
CA PHE A 94 10.13 11.28 -31.99
C PHE A 94 8.67 11.06 -31.58
N ALA A 95 8.22 11.69 -30.50
CA ALA A 95 6.83 11.64 -30.04
C ALA A 95 6.21 13.04 -30.19
N GLU A 96 5.35 13.20 -31.20
CA GLU A 96 4.63 14.45 -31.47
C GLU A 96 3.13 14.18 -31.49
N PHE A 97 2.38 15.05 -30.82
CA PHE A 97 0.92 15.03 -30.79
C PHE A 97 0.44 16.44 -31.15
N CYS A 98 0.17 16.69 -32.43
CA CYS A 98 0.00 18.05 -32.95
C CYS A 98 -1.38 18.37 -33.52
N ASP A 99 -2.16 17.35 -33.89
CA ASP A 99 -3.53 17.51 -34.36
C ASP A 99 -4.56 17.16 -33.28
N PRO A 100 -5.85 17.53 -33.45
CA PRO A 100 -6.88 17.26 -32.46
C PRO A 100 -7.09 15.77 -32.14
N GLU A 101 -6.85 14.87 -33.08
CA GLU A 101 -6.98 13.42 -32.88
C GLU A 101 -5.84 12.91 -31.99
N ASP A 102 -4.61 13.36 -32.25
CA ASP A 102 -3.43 13.01 -31.48
C ASP A 102 -3.49 13.55 -30.05
N LEU A 103 -3.94 14.80 -29.89
CA LEU A 103 -4.13 15.39 -28.57
C LEU A 103 -5.24 14.69 -27.78
N ALA A 104 -6.31 14.26 -28.46
CA ALA A 104 -7.35 13.44 -27.84
C ALA A 104 -6.80 12.07 -27.41
N PHE A 105 -5.99 11.43 -28.24
CA PHE A 105 -5.34 10.17 -27.89
C PHE A 105 -4.38 10.32 -26.70
N LEU A 106 -3.55 11.37 -26.66
CA LEU A 106 -2.69 11.65 -25.51
C LEU A 106 -3.50 11.82 -24.22
N ARG A 107 -4.65 12.49 -24.30
CA ARG A 107 -5.58 12.61 -23.17
C ARG A 107 -6.13 11.25 -22.75
N GLU A 108 -6.57 10.42 -23.70
CA GLU A 108 -7.05 9.07 -23.40
C GLU A 108 -5.98 8.22 -22.70
N ILE A 109 -4.70 8.33 -23.10
CA ILE A 109 -3.59 7.68 -22.39
C ILE A 109 -3.57 8.13 -20.93
N THR A 110 -3.67 9.43 -20.65
CA THR A 110 -3.63 9.95 -19.27
C THR A 110 -4.87 9.60 -18.45
N GLU A 111 -6.03 9.39 -19.07
CA GLU A 111 -7.28 9.04 -18.39
C GLU A 111 -7.39 7.53 -18.12
N LYS A 112 -6.75 6.69 -18.93
CA LYS A 112 -6.91 5.23 -18.91
C LYS A 112 -5.69 4.47 -18.40
N SER A 113 -4.59 5.16 -18.14
CA SER A 113 -3.38 4.58 -17.60
C SER A 113 -3.12 5.07 -16.18
N HIS A 114 -2.30 4.30 -15.46
CA HIS A 114 -1.85 4.68 -14.11
C HIS A 114 -0.59 5.52 -14.16
N SER A 115 0.25 5.33 -15.19
CA SER A 115 1.33 6.26 -15.50
C SER A 115 1.72 6.20 -16.98
N VAL A 116 2.26 7.31 -17.46
CA VAL A 116 2.93 7.40 -18.76
C VAL A 116 4.29 8.04 -18.57
N THR A 117 5.32 7.47 -19.19
CA THR A 117 6.70 7.95 -19.11
C THR A 117 7.28 8.10 -20.51
N PHE A 118 7.90 9.24 -20.76
CA PHE A 118 8.65 9.53 -21.98
C PHE A 118 10.13 9.59 -21.62
N GLU A 119 10.93 8.75 -22.25
CA GLU A 119 12.36 8.66 -21.97
C GLU A 119 13.17 8.48 -23.26
N PRO A 120 14.44 8.88 -23.29
CA PRO A 120 15.29 8.63 -24.44
C PRO A 120 15.45 7.12 -24.67
N ALA A 121 15.28 6.69 -25.92
CA ALA A 121 15.65 5.35 -26.34
C ALA A 121 17.15 5.28 -26.65
N GLU A 122 17.77 4.12 -26.47
CA GLU A 122 19.21 3.91 -26.69
C GLU A 122 19.69 4.31 -28.10
N ASN A 123 18.79 4.28 -29.08
CA ASN A 123 19.05 4.62 -30.47
C ASN A 123 18.80 6.10 -30.83
N GLY A 124 18.56 6.96 -29.84
CA GLY A 124 18.29 8.39 -30.05
C GLY A 124 16.83 8.74 -30.36
N GLY A 125 15.93 7.76 -30.31
CA GLY A 125 14.47 7.99 -30.35
C GLY A 125 13.87 8.28 -28.98
N ILE A 126 12.55 8.19 -28.89
CA ILE A 126 11.77 8.29 -27.65
C ILE A 126 11.10 6.94 -27.37
N ARG A 127 11.24 6.46 -26.15
CA ARG A 127 10.47 5.35 -25.60
C ARG A 127 9.33 5.92 -24.77
N VAL A 128 8.11 5.54 -25.13
CA VAL A 128 6.88 5.88 -24.40
C VAL A 128 6.42 4.61 -23.68
N ARG A 129 6.45 4.63 -22.35
CA ARG A 129 5.95 3.53 -21.51
C ARG A 129 4.63 3.94 -20.89
N ILE A 130 3.62 3.09 -21.04
CA ILE A 130 2.29 3.26 -20.46
C ILE A 130 2.08 2.09 -19.51
N PHE A 131 1.90 2.40 -18.23
CA PHE A 131 1.68 1.42 -17.17
C PHE A 131 0.20 1.43 -16.76
N ILE A 132 -0.36 0.24 -16.59
CA ILE A 132 -1.76 0.05 -16.20
C ILE A 132 -1.78 -1.05 -15.14
N CYS A 133 -2.50 -0.85 -14.04
CA CYS A 133 -2.69 -1.86 -13.00
C CYS A 133 -3.69 -2.93 -13.46
N TYR A 134 -3.31 -3.75 -14.43
CA TYR A 134 -4.14 -4.87 -14.92
C TYR A 134 -4.53 -5.85 -13.79
N PHE A 135 -3.69 -5.92 -12.77
CA PHE A 135 -3.87 -6.72 -11.57
C PHE A 135 -4.04 -5.83 -10.35
N ASP A 136 -4.85 -6.29 -9.41
CA ASP A 136 -4.97 -5.72 -8.07
C ASP A 136 -4.84 -6.81 -7.01
N GLU A 137 -4.49 -6.41 -5.80
CA GLU A 137 -4.44 -7.30 -4.66
C GLU A 137 -5.82 -7.50 -4.06
N LEU A 138 -6.20 -8.75 -3.77
CA LEU A 138 -7.43 -9.04 -3.04
C LEU A 138 -7.28 -8.69 -1.55
N MET A 139 -7.18 -7.39 -1.27
CA MET A 139 -6.81 -6.83 0.03
C MET A 139 -7.41 -5.43 0.21
N THR A 140 -7.75 -5.08 1.45
CA THR A 140 -8.20 -3.73 1.80
C THR A 140 -7.02 -2.76 1.98
N ALA A 141 -7.28 -1.46 1.79
CA ALA A 141 -6.26 -0.42 2.00
C ALA A 141 -5.71 -0.42 3.44
N GLU A 142 -6.56 -0.73 4.43
CA GLU A 142 -6.21 -0.85 5.83
C GLU A 142 -5.24 -2.01 6.06
N HIS A 143 -5.53 -3.18 5.48
CA HIS A 143 -4.65 -4.34 5.61
C HIS A 143 -3.30 -4.10 4.91
N LYS A 144 -3.28 -3.42 3.75
CA LYS A 144 -2.03 -2.98 3.10
C LYS A 144 -1.24 -2.01 3.98
N GLY A 145 -1.93 -1.11 4.68
CA GLY A 145 -1.35 -0.22 5.68
C GLY A 145 -0.70 -0.99 6.82
N TYR A 146 -1.40 -1.99 7.35
CA TYR A 146 -0.90 -2.85 8.43
C TYR A 146 0.34 -3.63 8.02
N LEU A 147 0.35 -4.28 6.85
CA LEU A 147 1.53 -5.02 6.36
C LEU A 147 2.75 -4.11 6.17
N ARG A 148 2.54 -2.88 5.68
CA ARG A 148 3.63 -1.88 5.61
C ARG A 148 4.16 -1.52 6.98
N TYR A 149 3.28 -1.31 7.96
CA TYR A 149 3.70 -1.03 9.34
C TYR A 149 4.53 -2.18 9.90
N CYS A 150 4.05 -3.43 9.80
CA CYS A 150 4.79 -4.60 10.25
C CYS A 150 6.18 -4.69 9.62
N ALA A 151 6.28 -4.54 8.30
CA ALA A 151 7.56 -4.58 7.59
C ALA A 151 8.52 -3.46 7.99
N ILE A 152 8.02 -2.26 8.35
CA ILE A 152 8.88 -1.18 8.87
C ILE A 152 9.36 -1.52 10.28
N THR A 153 8.47 -2.01 11.15
CA THR A 153 8.84 -2.33 12.54
C THR A 153 9.79 -3.52 12.68
N GLU A 154 9.81 -4.43 11.70
CA GLU A 154 10.82 -5.50 11.63
C GLU A 154 12.23 -4.97 11.29
N ASP A 155 12.33 -3.85 10.57
CA ASP A 155 13.58 -3.14 10.33
C ASP A 155 13.78 -2.07 11.42
N GLU A 156 14.34 -2.48 12.58
CA GLU A 156 14.54 -1.62 13.75
C GLU A 156 15.18 -0.27 13.39
N LYS A 157 16.18 -0.29 12.49
CA LYS A 157 16.88 0.91 12.07
C LYS A 157 15.99 1.82 11.22
N LEU A 158 15.21 1.27 10.29
CA LEU A 158 14.24 2.05 9.53
C LEU A 158 13.13 2.61 10.42
N SER A 159 12.63 1.79 11.35
CA SER A 159 11.64 2.18 12.36
C SER A 159 12.12 3.39 13.18
N ASP A 160 13.35 3.33 13.69
CA ASP A 160 13.99 4.42 14.42
C ASP A 160 14.13 5.69 13.58
N MET A 161 14.59 5.56 12.33
CA MET A 161 14.76 6.70 11.41
C MET A 161 13.44 7.41 11.07
N LEU A 162 12.34 6.66 11.08
CA LEU A 162 10.97 7.15 10.88
C LEU A 162 10.29 7.62 12.17
N GLY A 163 10.92 7.41 13.33
CA GLY A 163 10.33 7.73 14.63
C GLY A 163 9.11 6.85 14.95
N MET A 164 9.04 5.65 14.38
CA MET A 164 8.05 4.66 14.75
C MET A 164 8.50 4.03 16.07
N SER A 165 8.13 4.66 17.19
CA SER A 165 8.35 4.09 18.51
C SER A 165 7.57 2.79 18.66
N SER A 166 8.22 1.74 19.13
CA SER A 166 7.52 0.61 19.73
C SER A 166 6.58 1.12 20.82
N LEU A 167 5.50 0.38 21.11
CA LEU A 167 4.68 0.65 22.30
C LEU A 167 5.62 0.83 23.52
N PRO A 168 5.39 1.85 24.37
CA PRO A 168 6.12 1.99 25.61
C PRO A 168 6.12 0.67 26.38
N PRO A 169 7.18 0.32 27.12
CA PRO A 169 7.25 -0.94 27.87
C PRO A 169 6.00 -1.20 28.74
N GLU A 170 5.46 -0.14 29.33
CA GLU A 170 4.22 -0.16 30.12
C GLU A 170 2.99 -0.63 29.30
N MET A 171 2.89 -0.21 28.04
CA MET A 171 1.82 -0.65 27.14
C MET A 171 2.06 -2.06 26.58
N ASN A 172 3.32 -2.52 26.49
CA ASN A 172 3.62 -3.90 26.10
C ASN A 172 3.12 -4.90 27.15
N GLU A 173 3.28 -4.61 28.44
CA GLU A 173 2.76 -5.47 29.50
C GLU A 173 1.24 -5.55 29.49
N ALA A 174 0.55 -4.42 29.30
CA ALA A 174 -0.91 -4.38 29.20
C ALA A 174 -1.41 -5.11 27.94
N ALA A 175 -0.73 -4.96 26.80
CA ALA A 175 -1.07 -5.66 25.56
C ALA A 175 -0.87 -7.17 25.69
N GLN A 176 0.20 -7.60 26.36
CA GLN A 176 0.48 -9.01 26.62
C GLN A 176 -0.56 -9.61 27.58
N ARG A 177 -0.92 -8.90 28.66
CA ARG A 177 -2.01 -9.31 29.55
C ARG A 177 -3.35 -9.42 28.83
N MET A 178 -3.69 -8.44 27.99
CA MET A 178 -4.90 -8.49 27.16
C MET A 178 -4.91 -9.75 26.28
N LYS A 179 -3.79 -10.05 25.62
CA LYS A 179 -3.65 -11.24 24.80
C LYS A 179 -3.91 -12.50 25.63
N GLU A 180 -3.22 -12.67 26.75
CA GLU A 180 -3.39 -13.84 27.62
C GLU A 180 -4.85 -14.05 28.06
N ILE A 181 -5.57 -12.97 28.42
CA ILE A 181 -7.00 -13.05 28.78
C ILE A 181 -7.86 -13.51 27.60
N LEU A 182 -7.64 -12.94 26.41
CA LEU A 182 -8.38 -13.33 25.21
C LEU A 182 -8.09 -14.79 24.82
N ASP A 183 -6.85 -15.24 24.97
CA ASP A 183 -6.43 -16.61 24.73
C ASP A 183 -7.19 -17.57 25.66
N VAL A 184 -7.34 -17.22 26.95
CA VAL A 184 -8.16 -18.00 27.90
C VAL A 184 -9.62 -18.04 27.50
N PHE A 185 -10.22 -16.94 27.04
CA PHE A 185 -11.60 -16.98 26.53
C PHE A 185 -11.78 -17.99 25.39
N GLU A 186 -10.86 -17.99 24.42
CA GLU A 186 -10.96 -18.90 23.27
C GLU A 186 -10.68 -20.37 23.64
N GLU A 187 -9.83 -20.61 24.64
CA GLU A 187 -9.45 -21.97 25.06
C GLU A 187 -10.41 -22.59 26.09
N GLU A 188 -10.94 -21.78 27.00
CA GLU A 188 -11.69 -22.26 28.18
C GLU A 188 -13.19 -21.92 28.15
N THR A 189 -13.66 -21.07 27.24
CA THR A 189 -15.08 -20.66 27.17
C THR A 189 -15.67 -20.88 25.76
N GLU A 190 -16.98 -20.64 25.61
CA GLU A 190 -17.65 -20.69 24.30
C GLU A 190 -17.39 -19.45 23.40
N TYR A 191 -16.70 -18.42 23.91
CA TYR A 191 -16.51 -17.15 23.21
C TYR A 191 -15.14 -17.04 22.54
N ASP A 192 -15.10 -16.67 21.26
CA ASP A 192 -13.85 -16.42 20.53
C ASP A 192 -13.23 -15.05 20.87
N ARG A 193 -11.90 -14.93 20.68
CA ARG A 193 -11.12 -13.70 20.97
C ARG A 193 -11.70 -12.46 20.29
N THR A 194 -12.17 -12.59 19.06
CA THR A 194 -12.63 -11.46 18.25
C THR A 194 -13.96 -10.93 18.79
N THR A 195 -14.86 -11.83 19.17
CA THR A 195 -16.15 -11.46 19.77
C THR A 195 -15.95 -10.70 21.08
N ILE A 196 -15.10 -11.21 21.97
CA ILE A 196 -14.79 -10.54 23.24
C ILE A 196 -14.11 -9.19 23.01
N PHE A 197 -13.12 -9.14 22.12
CA PHE A 197 -12.40 -7.90 21.86
C PHE A 197 -13.31 -6.79 21.29
N LYS A 198 -14.26 -7.13 20.40
CA LYS A 198 -15.26 -6.17 19.91
C LYS A 198 -16.16 -5.65 21.03
N ALA A 199 -16.65 -6.53 21.91
CA ALA A 199 -17.47 -6.12 23.04
C ALA A 199 -16.72 -5.18 24.00
N LEU A 200 -15.42 -5.44 24.21
CA LEU A 200 -14.55 -4.56 24.98
C LEU A 200 -14.39 -3.18 24.30
N LEU A 201 -14.20 -3.13 22.97
CA LEU A 201 -14.10 -1.86 22.24
C LEU A 201 -15.41 -1.05 22.32
N GLU A 202 -16.56 -1.69 22.14
CA GLU A 202 -17.87 -1.03 22.30
C GLU A 202 -18.06 -0.49 23.72
N ARG A 203 -17.59 -1.23 24.74
CA ARG A 203 -17.60 -0.77 26.13
C ARG A 203 -16.66 0.42 26.34
N MET A 204 -15.46 0.37 25.77
CA MET A 204 -14.47 1.46 25.84
C MET A 204 -14.98 2.75 25.18
N SER A 205 -15.76 2.65 24.10
CA SER A 205 -16.36 3.83 23.45
C SER A 205 -17.33 4.61 24.34
N LYS A 206 -17.81 4.00 25.43
CA LYS A 206 -18.72 4.60 26.41
C LYS A 206 -17.97 5.23 27.61
N VAL A 207 -16.65 5.05 27.69
CA VAL A 207 -15.78 5.63 28.72
C VAL A 207 -15.34 7.03 28.28
N GLU A 208 -15.10 7.94 29.23
CA GLU A 208 -14.55 9.27 28.96
C GLU A 208 -13.20 9.17 28.23
N LYS A 209 -12.95 10.06 27.27
CA LYS A 209 -11.76 9.98 26.38
C LYS A 209 -10.43 9.95 27.13
N GLU A 210 -10.35 10.63 28.27
CA GLU A 210 -9.14 10.72 29.09
C GLU A 210 -8.81 9.39 29.78
N ASP A 211 -9.81 8.52 29.95
CA ASP A 211 -9.70 7.21 30.60
C ASP A 211 -9.71 6.04 29.60
N GLN A 212 -9.67 6.30 28.30
CA GLN A 212 -9.59 5.28 27.25
C GLN A 212 -8.17 4.69 27.12
N THR A 213 -7.69 4.08 28.19
CA THR A 213 -6.35 3.48 28.28
C THR A 213 -6.41 1.96 28.05
N LEU A 214 -5.26 1.38 27.70
CA LEU A 214 -5.15 -0.07 27.49
C LEU A 214 -5.37 -0.83 28.81
N ASP A 215 -4.87 -0.31 29.94
CA ASP A 215 -5.07 -0.91 31.27
C ASP A 215 -6.55 -0.96 31.67
N MET A 216 -7.33 0.07 31.32
CA MET A 216 -8.77 0.07 31.59
C MET A 216 -9.49 -1.01 30.77
N MET A 217 -9.07 -1.20 29.52
CA MET A 217 -9.59 -2.27 28.67
C MET A 217 -9.22 -3.65 29.25
N VAL A 218 -7.98 -3.84 29.73
CA VAL A 218 -7.53 -5.06 30.42
C VAL A 218 -8.40 -5.35 31.64
N ALA A 219 -8.63 -4.35 32.50
CA ALA A 219 -9.46 -4.51 33.68
C ALA A 219 -10.92 -4.89 33.34
N PHE A 220 -11.46 -4.42 32.21
CA PHE A 220 -12.75 -4.87 31.72
C PHE A 220 -12.73 -6.30 31.22
N ALA A 221 -11.66 -6.73 30.55
CA ALA A 221 -11.48 -8.09 30.08
C ALA A 221 -11.37 -9.08 31.24
N GLU A 222 -10.56 -8.77 32.27
CA GLU A 222 -10.40 -9.59 33.48
C GLU A 222 -11.74 -9.80 34.20
N ARG A 223 -12.48 -8.71 34.44
CA ARG A 223 -13.80 -8.80 35.09
C ARG A 223 -14.80 -9.61 34.30
N LEU A 224 -14.77 -9.48 32.96
CA LEU A 224 -15.65 -10.26 32.10
C LEU A 224 -15.29 -11.75 32.18
N LEU A 225 -14.01 -12.08 32.17
CA LEU A 225 -13.54 -13.46 32.25
C LEU A 225 -13.91 -14.10 33.59
N GLU A 226 -13.71 -13.37 34.69
CA GLU A 226 -14.14 -13.81 36.02
C GLU A 226 -15.66 -14.09 36.08
N MET A 227 -16.49 -13.25 35.44
CA MET A 227 -17.93 -13.48 35.42
C MET A 227 -18.30 -14.75 34.64
N VAL A 228 -17.73 -14.93 33.44
CA VAL A 228 -18.03 -16.08 32.57
C VAL A 228 -17.56 -17.39 33.22
N LEU A 229 -16.33 -17.44 33.75
CA LEU A 229 -15.80 -18.64 34.40
C LEU A 229 -16.55 -18.99 35.69
N ASN A 230 -17.08 -18.00 36.42
CA ASN A 230 -17.88 -18.25 37.62
C ASN A 230 -19.31 -18.70 37.30
N GLU A 231 -19.89 -18.25 36.18
CA GLU A 231 -21.19 -18.72 35.69
C GLU A 231 -21.12 -20.16 35.16
N GLU A 232 -20.04 -20.55 34.45
CA GLU A 232 -19.84 -21.92 33.99
C GLU A 232 -19.54 -22.92 35.13
N ASN A 233 -18.90 -22.47 36.21
CA ASN A 233 -18.58 -23.31 37.36
C ASN A 233 -19.73 -23.49 38.36
N ASN A 234 -20.90 -22.87 38.12
CA ASN A 234 -22.04 -22.95 39.03
C ASN A 234 -23.29 -23.47 38.29
N PRO A 235 -23.38 -24.78 38.01
CA PRO A 235 -24.50 -25.35 37.24
C PRO A 235 -25.83 -25.45 38.03
N ASP A 236 -25.86 -25.05 39.31
CA ASP A 236 -27.05 -25.19 40.16
C ASP A 236 -27.52 -23.82 40.68
N THR A 237 -28.37 -23.13 39.92
CA THR A 237 -29.41 -22.25 40.50
C THR A 237 -30.57 -22.01 39.52
N GLU A 238 -31.22 -23.08 39.08
CA GLU A 238 -32.64 -23.05 38.73
C GLU A 238 -33.35 -24.23 39.41
N GLU A 239 -33.84 -24.01 40.63
CA GLU A 239 -35.01 -24.71 41.20
C GLU A 239 -36.23 -23.78 41.13
#